data_AF-A0A3A3HD80-F1
#
_entry.id   AF-A0A3A3HD80-F1
#
_cell.length_a   1.000
_cell.length_b   1.000
_cell.length_c   1.000
_cell.angle_alpha   90.00
_cell.angle_beta   90.00
_cell.angle_gamma   90.00
#
_symmetry.space_group_name_H-M   'P 1'
#
loop_
_entity.id
_entity.type
_entity.pdbx_description
1 polymer ?
#
loop_
_entity_poly.entity_id
_entity_poly.type
_entity_poly.pdbx_seq_one_letter_code
_entity_poly.pdbx_strand_id
1 'polypeptide(L)' 'MDDWSISQFCTVAGINRKTEYRWRKEGKGPAYTLQIGKHTYVRYPIGLALLWINQFRPERAEAAISLWLDTAPDEVRR' A
#
# COMPACT_ATOMS: atom_id res chain seq x y z
N MET A 1 -2.82 10.67 -8.02
CA MET A 1 -3.26 9.82 -6.89
C MET A 1 -2.05 9.01 -6.50
N ASP A 2 -1.57 9.17 -5.27
CA ASP A 2 -0.35 8.51 -4.83
C ASP A 2 -0.70 7.08 -4.41
N ASP A 3 -0.17 6.13 -5.17
CA ASP A 3 -0.40 4.70 -4.96
C ASP A 3 0.91 3.98 -4.66
N TRP A 4 0.84 3.06 -3.71
CA TRP A 4 1.89 2.07 -3.52
C TRP A 4 1.73 0.89 -4.48
N SER A 5 2.86 0.38 -4.92
CA SER A 5 2.98 -0.95 -5.53
C SER A 5 2.78 -2.06 -4.48
N ILE A 6 2.56 -3.29 -4.95
CA ILE A 6 2.53 -4.49 -4.08
C ILE A 6 3.76 -4.54 -3.16
N SER A 7 4.96 -4.25 -3.70
CA SER A 7 6.20 -4.32 -2.93
C SER A 7 6.21 -3.31 -1.78
N GLN A 8 5.85 -2.05 -2.07
CA GLN A 8 5.80 -1.00 -1.04
C GLN A 8 4.78 -1.34 0.04
N PHE A 9 3.56 -1.74 -0.33
CA PHE A 9 2.54 -2.16 0.62
C PHE A 9 3.01 -3.34 1.48
N CYS A 10 3.62 -4.36 0.88
CA CYS A 10 4.15 -5.52 1.60
C CYS A 10 5.20 -5.11 2.64
N THR A 11 6.12 -4.21 2.26
CA THR A 11 7.16 -3.69 3.14
C THR A 11 6.55 -3.00 4.35
N VAL A 12 5.62 -2.05 4.15
CA VAL A 12 5.04 -1.29 5.28
C VAL A 12 4.11 -2.15 6.13
N ALA A 13 3.30 -3.01 5.52
CA ALA A 13 2.42 -3.90 6.25
C ALA A 13 3.18 -5.04 6.96
N GLY A 14 4.49 -5.21 6.71
CA GLY A 14 5.28 -6.30 7.27
C GLY A 14 4.77 -7.67 6.85
N ILE A 15 4.38 -7.81 5.57
CA ILE A 15 3.90 -9.08 4.99
C ILE A 15 4.72 -9.44 3.76
N ASN A 16 4.73 -10.73 3.43
CA ASN A 16 5.28 -11.20 2.16
C ASN A 16 4.23 -11.17 1.04
N ARG A 17 4.69 -11.23 -0.21
CA ARG A 17 3.82 -11.24 -1.41
C ARG A 17 2.82 -12.39 -1.44
N LYS A 18 3.14 -13.54 -0.83
CA LYS A 18 2.22 -14.70 -0.77
C LYS A 18 1.01 -14.40 0.13
N THR A 19 1.24 -13.71 1.24
CA THR A 19 0.20 -13.27 2.18
C THR A 19 -0.67 -12.19 1.52
N GLU A 20 -0.04 -11.21 0.89
CA GLU A 20 -0.72 -10.16 0.11
C GLU A 20 -1.64 -10.75 -0.97
N TYR A 21 -1.13 -11.70 -1.75
CA TYR A 21 -1.89 -12.33 -2.82
C TYR A 21 -3.13 -13.05 -2.29
N ARG A 22 -2.98 -13.79 -1.17
CA ARG A 22 -4.10 -14.46 -0.50
C ARG A 22 -5.14 -13.45 -0.04
N TRP A 23 -4.73 -12.37 0.60
CA TRP A 23 -5.65 -11.34 1.08
C TRP A 23 -6.45 -10.72 -0.06
N ARG A 24 -5.81 -10.37 -1.18
CA ARG A 24 -6.53 -9.86 -2.35
C ARG A 24 -7.54 -10.86 -2.90
N LYS A 25 -7.19 -12.15 -2.95
CA LYS A 25 -8.12 -13.21 -3.37
C LYS A 25 -9.32 -13.36 -2.44
N GLU A 26 -9.12 -13.09 -1.15
CA GLU A 26 -10.19 -13.06 -0.13
C GLU A 26 -10.95 -11.73 -0.09
N GLY A 27 -10.64 -10.77 -0.99
CA GLY A 27 -11.26 -9.44 -0.99
C GLY A 27 -10.84 -8.55 0.19
N LYS A 28 -9.70 -8.84 0.82
CA LYS A 28 -9.15 -8.09 1.95
C LYS A 28 -8.11 -7.08 1.47
N GLY A 29 -8.09 -5.94 2.15
CA GLY A 29 -7.13 -4.86 1.92
C GLY A 29 -7.60 -3.84 0.88
N PRO A 30 -7.01 -2.63 0.86
CA PRO A 30 -7.49 -1.52 0.05
C PRO A 30 -6.91 -1.54 -1.38
N ALA A 31 -6.74 -2.72 -1.96
CA ALA A 31 -6.14 -2.88 -3.29
C ALA A 31 -7.16 -2.65 -4.40
N TYR A 32 -6.73 -2.07 -5.51
CA TYR A 32 -7.49 -2.08 -6.76
C TYR A 32 -6.60 -2.48 -7.94
N THR A 33 -7.26 -2.89 -9.02
CA THR A 33 -6.61 -3.28 -10.27
C THR A 33 -6.69 -2.13 -11.26
N LEU A 34 -5.55 -1.72 -11.80
CA LEU A 34 -5.43 -0.68 -12.81
C LEU A 34 -4.94 -1.31 -14.11
N GLN A 35 -5.69 -1.13 -15.19
CA GLN A 35 -5.31 -1.60 -16.52
C GLN A 35 -4.78 -0.42 -17.35
N ILE A 36 -3.54 -0.55 -17.83
CA ILE A 36 -2.89 0.45 -18.69
C ILE A 36 -2.44 -0.27 -19.97
N GLY A 37 -3.17 -0.06 -21.06
CA GLY A 37 -2.98 -0.80 -22.30
C GLY A 37 -3.17 -2.31 -22.09
N LYS A 38 -2.12 -3.10 -22.38
CA LYS A 38 -2.12 -4.56 -22.19
C LYS A 38 -1.64 -5.01 -20.81
N HIS A 39 -1.22 -4.07 -19.96
CA HIS A 39 -0.64 -4.37 -18.66
C HIS A 39 -1.66 -4.18 -17.54
N THR A 40 -1.64 -5.11 -16.58
CA THR A 40 -2.48 -5.06 -15.38
C THR A 40 -1.60 -4.82 -14.17
N TYR A 41 -1.90 -3.77 -13.43
CA TYR A 41 -1.20 -3.38 -12.21
C TYR A 41 -2.14 -3.51 -11.02
N VAL A 42 -1.55 -3.81 -9.86
CA VAL A 42 -2.25 -3.80 -8.58
C VAL A 42 -1.67 -2.65 -7.79
N ARG A 43 -2.55 -1.79 -7.31
CA ARG A 43 -2.20 -0.53 -6.67
C ARG A 43 -2.94 -0.39 -5.35
N TYR A 44 -2.30 0.32 -4.43
CA TYR A 44 -2.77 0.56 -3.07
C TYR A 44 -2.82 2.08 -2.85
N PRO A 45 -4.00 2.71 -2.81
CA PRO A 45 -4.12 4.12 -2.51
C PRO A 45 -3.53 4.38 -1.13
N ILE A 46 -2.53 5.26 -1.05
CA ILE A 46 -1.71 5.37 0.17
C ILE A 46 -2.56 5.72 1.39
N GLY A 47 -3.50 6.66 1.28
CA GLY A 47 -4.39 7.03 2.38
C GLY A 47 -5.22 5.85 2.91
N LEU A 48 -5.80 5.04 2.03
CA LEU A 48 -6.57 3.86 2.44
C LEU A 48 -5.67 2.75 2.99
N ALA A 49 -4.47 2.58 2.42
CA ALA A 49 -3.46 1.65 2.94
C ALA A 49 -3.00 2.02 4.35
N LEU A 50 -2.76 3.30 4.62
CA LEU A 50 -2.40 3.81 5.95
C LEU A 50 -3.51 3.56 6.97
N LEU A 51 -4.76 3.89 6.64
CA LEU A 51 -5.91 3.62 7.52
C LEU A 51 -6.05 2.13 7.82
N TRP A 52 -5.91 1.29 6.78
CA TRP A 52 -5.99 -0.16 6.92
C TRP A 52 -4.86 -0.70 7.80
N ILE A 53 -3.62 -0.24 7.60
CA ILE A 53 -2.47 -0.64 8.43
C ILE A 53 -2.71 -0.20 9.87
N ASN A 54 -3.15 1.04 10.10
CA ASN A 54 -3.43 1.52 11.45
C ASN A 54 -4.51 0.68 12.16
N GLN A 55 -5.52 0.19 11.43
CA GLN A 55 -6.59 -0.62 11.99
C GLN A 55 -6.16 -2.07 12.30
N PHE A 56 -5.41 -2.71 11.41
CA PHE A 56 -5.14 -4.15 11.49
C PHE A 56 -3.70 -4.49 11.91
N ARG A 57 -2.79 -3.53 11.80
CA ARG A 57 -1.35 -3.62 12.12
C ARG A 57 -0.83 -2.29 12.68
N PRO A 58 -1.42 -1.78 13.78
CA PRO A 58 -1.07 -0.47 14.33
C PRO A 58 0.43 -0.35 14.65
N GLU A 59 1.11 -1.44 14.98
CA GLU A 59 2.55 -1.49 15.23
C GLU A 59 3.40 -1.15 13.99
N ARG A 60 2.79 -1.07 12.82
CA ARG A 60 3.43 -0.72 11.55
C ARG A 60 3.05 0.67 11.04
N ALA A 61 2.13 1.37 11.70
CA ALA A 61 1.63 2.66 11.24
C ALA A 61 2.75 3.69 11.07
N GLU A 62 3.71 3.74 12.00
CA GLU A 62 4.87 4.64 11.92
C GLU A 62 5.74 4.36 10.70
N ALA A 63 6.11 3.10 10.46
CA ALA A 63 6.89 2.71 9.27
C ALA A 63 6.15 3.03 7.96
N ALA A 64 4.82 2.91 7.96
CA ALA A 64 3.99 3.23 6.81
C ALA A 64 3.95 4.73 6.53
N ILE A 65 3.86 5.57 7.58
CA ILE A 65 3.93 7.03 7.48
C ILE A 65 5.32 7.46 7.00
N SER A 66 6.40 6.91 7.56
CA SER A 66 7.77 7.23 7.14
C SER A 66 7.99 6.92 5.67
N LEU A 67 7.57 5.75 5.18
CA LEU A 67 7.70 5.45 3.75
C LEU A 67 6.83 6.38 2.88
N TRP A 68 5.65 6.79 3.37
CA TRP A 68 4.85 7.77 2.65
C TRP A 68 5.58 9.11 2.54
N LEU A 69 6.14 9.65 3.64
CA LEU A 69 6.92 10.89 3.62
C LEU A 69 8.15 10.80 2.70
N ASP A 70 8.82 9.64 2.70
CA ASP A 70 9.97 9.37 1.82
C ASP A 70 9.57 9.26 0.35
N THR A 71 8.32 8.88 0.04
CA THR A 71 7.82 8.73 -1.33
C THR A 71 6.91 9.85 -1.78
N ALA A 72 6.57 10.77 -0.88
CA ALA A 72 5.72 11.90 -1.17
C ALA A 72 6.46 12.90 -2.09
N PRO A 73 5.74 13.55 -3.03
CA PRO A 73 6.28 14.66 -3.80
C PRO A 73 6.86 15.72 -2.86
N ASP A 74 7.91 16.44 -3.29
CA ASP A 74 8.63 17.43 -2.47
C ASP A 74 7.73 18.50 -1.82
N GLU A 75 6.52 18.71 -2.36
CA GLU A 75 5.49 19.58 -1.80
C GLU A 75 4.99 19.16 -0.41
N VAL A 76 5.16 17.89 -0.02
CA VAL A 76 4.75 17.35 1.28
C VAL A 76 5.93 17.33 2.28
N ARG A 77 7.17 17.48 1.80
CA ARG A 77 8.39 17.41 2.62
C ARG A 77 8.83 18.74 3.24
N ARG A 78 8.10 19.84 2.98
CA ARG A 78 8.34 21.19 3.52
C ARG A 78 7.38 21.54 4.64
#